data_AF-A0A7W5TQF2-F1
#
_entry.id   AF-A0A7W5TQF2-F1
#
_cell.length_a   1.000
_cell.length_b   1.000
_cell.length_c   1.000
_cell.angle_alpha   90.00
_cell.angle_beta   90.00
_cell.angle_gamma   90.00
#
_symmetry.space_group_name_H-M   'P 1'
#
loop_
_entity.id
_entity.type
_entity.pdbx_description
1 polymer ?
#
loop_
_entity_poly.entity_id
_entity_poly.type
_entity_poly.pdbx_seq_one_letter_code
_entity_poly.pdbx_strand_id
1 'polypeptide(L)'
;MRATDAEVHRRTGLTPLSVSTDRIAHPALRWAGIEARLRELGVNVARDGSGVVCEVYPAAALHGWSLGHRGYKGRHNAEQRAELVAALALKAPWLAWNGHRDLCSADDDALDAVLAALICREVALGRGEPPPEALLAAARQEGWIWLTRQESPTAPAAARDQIQ
;
A
#
# COMPACT_ATOMS: atom_id res chain seq x y z
N MET A 1 2.73 -17.03 10.50
CA MET A 1 3.26 -16.06 9.51
C MET A 1 2.74 -16.50 8.16
N ARG A 2 2.09 -15.62 7.38
CA ARG A 2 1.53 -15.96 6.06
C ARG A 2 2.64 -16.16 5.04
N ALA A 3 2.36 -16.87 3.95
CA ALA A 3 3.33 -17.02 2.86
C ALA A 3 3.78 -15.67 2.29
N THR A 4 2.86 -14.71 2.19
CA THR A 4 3.17 -13.34 1.73
C THR A 4 4.10 -12.59 2.68
N ASP A 5 3.97 -12.76 4.00
CA ASP A 5 4.83 -12.08 4.97
C ASP A 5 6.29 -12.57 4.85
N ALA A 6 6.47 -13.88 4.65
CA ALA A 6 7.77 -14.49 4.41
C ALA A 6 8.41 -13.98 3.12
N GLU A 7 7.61 -13.84 2.05
CA GLU A 7 8.11 -13.33 0.77
C GLU A 7 8.51 -11.85 0.84
N VAL A 8 7.71 -11.02 1.52
CA VAL A 8 8.07 -9.62 1.76
C VAL A 8 9.40 -9.52 2.51
N HIS A 9 9.57 -10.33 3.56
CA HIS A 9 10.83 -10.38 4.30
C HIS A 9 12.01 -10.81 3.42
N ARG A 10 11.82 -11.85 2.61
CA ARG A 10 12.86 -12.33 1.66
C ARG A 10 13.28 -11.25 0.67
N ARG A 11 12.33 -10.45 0.16
CA ARG A 11 12.58 -9.43 -0.87
C ARG A 11 13.12 -8.11 -0.32
N THR A 12 12.72 -7.73 0.88
CA THR A 12 12.95 -6.37 1.41
C THR A 12 13.73 -6.33 2.72
N GLY A 13 13.89 -7.47 3.41
CA GLY A 13 14.39 -7.52 4.79
C GLY A 13 13.42 -6.95 5.84
N LEU A 14 12.26 -6.42 5.43
CA LEU A 14 11.24 -5.89 6.32
C LEU A 14 10.22 -6.96 6.68
N THR A 15 9.75 -6.94 7.93
CA THR A 15 8.72 -7.88 8.39
C THR A 15 7.38 -7.14 8.52
N PRO A 16 6.34 -7.53 7.77
CA PRO A 16 4.98 -7.02 7.98
C PRO A 16 4.48 -7.25 9.41
N LEU A 17 3.51 -6.46 9.84
CA LEU A 17 2.90 -6.64 11.15
C LEU A 17 2.09 -7.95 11.19
N SER A 18 2.25 -8.71 12.26
CA SER A 18 1.37 -9.83 12.59
C SER A 18 -0.09 -9.36 12.71
N VAL A 19 -1.03 -10.17 12.22
CA VAL A 19 -2.48 -9.99 12.41
C VAL A 19 -2.87 -10.47 13.82
N SER A 20 -2.25 -9.91 14.84
CA SER A 20 -2.56 -10.15 16.25
C SER A 20 -3.38 -9.01 16.84
N THR A 21 -4.06 -9.27 17.95
CA THR A 21 -4.98 -8.33 18.60
C THR A 21 -4.32 -7.07 19.12
N ASP A 22 -3.04 -7.13 19.48
CA ASP A 22 -2.19 -6.00 19.84
C ASP A 22 -1.73 -5.14 18.64
N ARG A 23 -2.06 -5.57 17.41
CA ARG A 23 -1.62 -4.92 16.16
C ARG A 23 -2.81 -4.61 15.26
N ILE A 24 -2.99 -5.40 14.20
CA ILE A 24 -3.92 -5.08 13.10
C ILE A 24 -5.17 -5.98 13.07
N ALA A 25 -5.48 -6.72 14.14
CA ALA A 25 -6.67 -7.58 14.15
C ALA A 25 -7.97 -6.79 13.99
N HIS A 26 -8.10 -5.62 14.61
CA HIS A 26 -9.32 -4.80 14.49
C HIS A 26 -9.58 -4.32 13.05
N PRO A 27 -8.62 -3.70 12.34
CA PRO A 27 -8.82 -3.37 10.93
C PRO A 27 -9.00 -4.61 10.06
N ALA A 28 -8.34 -5.74 10.35
CA ALA A 28 -8.55 -7.00 9.61
C ALA A 28 -9.98 -7.56 9.76
N LEU A 29 -10.55 -7.51 10.97
CA LEU A 29 -11.94 -7.93 11.21
C LEU A 29 -12.94 -7.01 10.50
N ARG A 30 -12.71 -5.69 10.54
CA ARG A 30 -13.54 -4.73 9.80
C ARG A 30 -13.45 -4.96 8.29
N TRP A 31 -12.25 -5.20 7.78
CA TRP A 31 -12.02 -5.55 6.39
C TRP A 31 -12.79 -6.81 5.98
N ALA A 32 -12.77 -7.88 6.79
CA ALA A 32 -13.51 -9.10 6.49
C ALA A 32 -15.03 -8.86 6.34
N GLY A 33 -15.60 -7.94 7.12
CA GLY A 33 -16.99 -7.51 6.97
C GLY A 33 -17.27 -6.73 5.68
N ILE A 34 -16.36 -5.83 5.29
CA ILE A 34 -16.45 -5.10 4.01
C ILE A 34 -16.33 -6.06 2.84
N GLU A 35 -15.36 -6.97 2.91
CA GLU A 35 -15.10 -8.00 1.91
C GLU A 35 -16.33 -8.92 1.71
N ALA A 36 -16.97 -9.36 2.79
CA ALA A 36 -18.20 -10.16 2.71
C ALA A 36 -19.33 -9.42 2.00
N ARG A 37 -19.58 -8.15 2.35
CA ARG A 37 -20.61 -7.31 1.70
C ARG A 37 -20.32 -7.08 0.22
N LEU A 38 -19.05 -6.85 -0.14
CA LEU A 38 -18.66 -6.69 -1.53
C LEU A 38 -18.89 -7.98 -2.35
N ARG A 39 -18.63 -9.16 -1.76
CA ARG A 39 -18.97 -10.45 -2.40
C ARG A 39 -20.46 -10.62 -2.62
N GLU A 40 -21.29 -10.25 -1.65
CA GLU A 40 -22.76 -10.28 -1.78
C GLU A 40 -23.26 -9.39 -2.93
N LEU A 41 -22.54 -8.30 -3.21
CA LEU A 41 -22.80 -7.40 -4.34
C LEU A 41 -22.19 -7.89 -5.67
N GLY A 42 -21.59 -9.09 -5.72
CA GLY A 42 -20.97 -9.65 -6.92
C GLY A 42 -19.62 -9.04 -7.30
N VAL A 43 -18.99 -8.26 -6.41
CA VAL A 43 -17.68 -7.67 -6.66
C VAL A 43 -16.58 -8.73 -6.50
N ASN A 44 -15.70 -8.84 -7.48
CA ASN A 44 -14.53 -9.72 -7.40
C ASN A 44 -13.51 -9.16 -6.39
N VAL A 45 -13.53 -9.69 -5.16
CA VAL A 45 -12.60 -9.34 -4.07
C VAL A 45 -11.55 -10.45 -3.83
N ALA A 46 -11.04 -11.07 -4.90
CA ALA A 46 -9.98 -12.05 -4.78
C ALA A 46 -8.75 -11.47 -4.05
N ARG A 47 -8.34 -12.14 -2.97
CA ARG A 47 -7.30 -11.64 -2.05
C ARG A 47 -5.88 -11.70 -2.63
N ASP A 48 -5.68 -12.46 -3.70
CA ASP A 48 -4.41 -12.53 -4.44
C ASP A 48 -4.17 -11.28 -5.31
N GLY A 49 -5.12 -10.34 -5.35
CA GLY A 49 -5.05 -9.13 -6.18
C GLY A 49 -5.53 -9.31 -7.61
N SER A 50 -6.12 -10.45 -7.96
CA SER A 50 -6.74 -10.66 -9.28
C SER A 50 -8.11 -9.98 -9.45
N GLY A 51 -8.64 -9.40 -8.37
CA GLY A 51 -9.89 -8.64 -8.34
C GLY A 51 -9.66 -7.13 -8.15
N VAL A 52 -10.62 -6.47 -7.48
CA VAL A 52 -10.55 -5.02 -7.20
C VAL A 52 -9.81 -4.68 -5.90
N VAL A 53 -9.40 -5.69 -5.15
CA VAL A 53 -8.73 -5.55 -3.85
C VAL A 53 -7.23 -5.67 -4.04
N CYS A 54 -6.48 -4.81 -3.36
CA CYS A 54 -5.03 -4.88 -3.30
C CYS A 54 -4.59 -4.72 -1.84
N GLU A 55 -3.86 -5.70 -1.32
CA GLU A 55 -3.18 -5.58 -0.03
C GLU A 55 -1.79 -4.99 -0.27
N VAL A 56 -1.40 -3.99 0.52
CA VAL A 56 -0.18 -3.20 0.34
C VAL A 56 0.57 -3.04 1.66
N TYR A 57 1.87 -2.73 1.58
CA TYR A 57 2.69 -2.44 2.75
C TYR A 57 3.47 -1.12 2.57
N PRO A 58 2.96 0.00 3.12
CA PRO A 58 3.56 1.32 2.92
C PRO A 58 5.05 1.40 3.27
N ALA A 59 5.48 0.79 4.38
CA ALA A 59 6.90 0.82 4.76
C ALA A 59 7.80 0.11 3.72
N ALA A 60 7.33 -0.95 3.06
CA ALA A 60 8.10 -1.59 2.00
C ALA A 60 8.18 -0.74 0.73
N ALA A 61 7.10 -0.07 0.35
CA ALA A 61 7.11 0.86 -0.78
C ALA A 61 8.04 2.05 -0.50
N LEU A 62 7.94 2.67 0.69
CA LEU A 62 8.82 3.76 1.11
C LEU A 62 10.29 3.34 1.12
N HIS A 63 10.58 2.11 1.57
CA HIS A 63 11.93 1.56 1.53
C HIS A 63 12.44 1.43 0.09
N GLY A 64 11.64 0.85 -0.81
CA GLY A 64 11.97 0.78 -2.24
C GLY A 64 12.11 2.16 -2.90
N TRP A 65 11.41 3.18 -2.39
CA TRP A 65 11.52 4.56 -2.86
C TRP A 65 12.65 5.36 -2.20
N SER A 66 13.49 4.74 -1.38
CA SER A 66 14.56 5.41 -0.63
C SER A 66 14.03 6.58 0.22
N LEU A 67 12.84 6.43 0.79
CA LEU A 67 12.21 7.37 1.71
C LEU A 67 12.26 6.86 3.16
N GLY A 68 12.02 7.75 4.12
CA GLY A 68 11.91 7.40 5.52
C GLY A 68 10.77 6.40 5.76
N HIS A 69 11.11 5.13 5.98
CA HIS A 69 10.14 4.03 6.07
C HIS A 69 9.91 3.54 7.51
N ARG A 70 10.61 4.12 8.49
CA ARG A 70 10.55 3.76 9.90
C ARG A 70 10.25 5.00 10.74
N GLY A 71 9.55 4.79 11.85
CA GLY A 71 9.41 5.82 12.88
C GLY A 71 8.55 7.03 12.49
N TYR A 72 7.73 6.98 11.43
CA TYR A 72 6.78 8.06 11.11
C TYR A 72 5.41 7.88 11.79
N LYS A 73 5.13 6.67 12.31
CA LYS A 73 3.85 6.31 12.93
C LYS A 73 3.77 6.73 14.38
N GLY A 74 2.58 7.15 14.82
CA GLY A 74 2.31 7.50 16.20
C GLY A 74 2.52 8.99 16.51
N ARG A 75 1.90 9.41 17.60
CA ARG A 75 1.73 10.83 17.97
C ARG A 75 3.04 11.57 18.22
N HIS A 76 4.07 10.88 18.69
CA HIS A 76 5.38 11.47 19.03
C HIS A 76 6.29 11.67 17.82
N ASN A 77 5.91 11.14 16.65
CA ASN A 77 6.76 11.11 15.46
C ASN A 77 6.32 12.13 14.38
N ALA A 78 5.69 13.22 14.81
CA ALA A 78 5.13 14.21 13.90
C ALA A 78 6.18 14.90 13.02
N GLU A 79 7.38 15.15 13.57
CA GLU A 79 8.49 15.74 12.82
C GLU A 79 8.99 14.80 11.72
N GLN A 80 9.27 13.53 12.04
CA GLN A 80 9.71 12.53 11.06
C GLN A 80 8.65 12.31 9.96
N ARG A 81 7.37 12.39 10.33
CA ARG A 81 6.27 12.30 9.36
C ARG A 81 6.18 13.53 8.46
N ALA A 82 6.37 14.74 9.00
CA ALA A 82 6.42 15.97 8.21
C ALA A 82 7.59 15.96 7.21
N GLU A 83 8.76 15.47 7.63
CA GLU A 83 9.93 15.26 6.75
C GLU A 83 9.61 14.26 5.63
N LEU A 84 8.96 13.14 5.97
CA LEU A 84 8.53 12.14 4.99
C LEU A 84 7.54 12.73 3.98
N VAL A 85 6.55 13.51 4.43
CA VAL A 85 5.60 14.21 3.54
C VAL A 85 6.32 15.18 2.62
N ALA A 86 7.31 15.93 3.12
CA ALA A 86 8.13 16.82 2.30
C ALA A 86 8.96 16.05 1.27
N ALA A 87 9.63 14.97 1.66
CA ALA A 87 10.41 14.13 0.77
C ALA A 87 9.54 13.45 -0.30
N LEU A 88 8.34 13.00 0.07
CA LEU A 88 7.37 12.44 -0.88
C LEU A 88 6.91 13.50 -1.88
N ALA A 89 6.64 14.73 -1.45
CA ALA A 89 6.28 15.83 -2.34
C ALA A 89 7.39 16.18 -3.35
N LEU A 90 8.66 16.04 -2.95
CA LEU A 90 9.80 16.21 -3.86
C LEU A 90 9.93 15.06 -4.85
N LYS A 91 9.70 13.82 -4.39
CA LYS A 91 9.81 12.60 -5.22
C LYS A 91 8.62 12.41 -6.17
N ALA A 92 7.44 12.92 -5.80
CA ALA A 92 6.22 12.89 -6.61
C ALA A 92 5.63 14.31 -6.73
N PRO A 93 6.28 15.24 -7.47
CA PRO A 93 5.84 16.63 -7.57
C PRO A 93 4.49 16.80 -8.28
N TRP A 94 4.04 15.76 -9.00
CA TRP A 94 2.75 15.69 -9.67
C TRP A 94 1.60 15.27 -8.71
N LEU A 95 1.90 14.88 -7.47
CA LEU A 95 0.89 14.50 -6.49
C LEU A 95 0.15 15.74 -5.99
N ALA A 96 -1.11 15.88 -6.40
CA ALA A 96 -1.99 16.92 -5.89
C ALA A 96 -2.50 16.57 -4.50
N TRP A 97 -2.02 17.30 -3.48
CA TRP A 97 -2.43 17.10 -2.09
C TRP A 97 -3.83 17.64 -1.76
N ASN A 98 -4.38 18.51 -2.60
CA ASN A 98 -5.73 19.07 -2.48
C ASN A 98 -6.08 19.60 -1.07
N GLY A 99 -5.12 20.25 -0.40
CA GLY A 99 -5.30 20.79 0.96
C GLY A 99 -5.09 19.80 2.11
N HIS A 100 -4.84 18.51 1.83
CA HIS A 100 -4.67 17.47 2.86
C HIS A 100 -3.21 17.22 3.28
N ARG A 101 -2.26 18.03 2.78
CA ARG A 101 -0.83 17.85 3.09
C ARG A 101 -0.55 17.94 4.59
N ASP A 102 -1.10 18.96 5.25
CA ASP A 102 -0.88 19.17 6.69
C ASP A 102 -1.54 18.08 7.53
N LEU A 103 -2.69 17.55 7.09
CA LEU A 103 -3.32 16.40 7.72
C LEU A 103 -2.41 15.17 7.66
N CYS A 104 -1.78 14.90 6.50
CA CYS A 104 -0.84 13.79 6.36
C CYS A 104 0.43 13.98 7.22
N SER A 105 0.84 15.24 7.47
CA SER A 105 1.92 15.54 8.40
C SER A 105 1.48 15.37 9.87
N ALA A 106 0.20 15.54 10.19
CA ALA A 106 -0.33 15.45 11.55
C ALA A 106 -0.83 14.04 11.95
N ASP A 107 -1.18 13.20 10.98
CA ASP A 107 -1.82 11.90 11.19
C ASP A 107 -1.20 10.84 10.26
N ASP A 108 -0.64 9.78 10.85
CA ASP A 108 -0.04 8.68 10.08
C ASP A 108 -1.06 7.79 9.38
N ASP A 109 -2.31 7.70 9.87
CA ASP A 109 -3.38 6.97 9.17
C ASP A 109 -3.76 7.70 7.87
N ALA A 110 -3.79 9.04 7.89
CA ALA A 110 -4.04 9.85 6.70
C ALA A 110 -2.91 9.72 5.67
N LEU A 111 -1.66 9.73 6.11
CA LEU A 111 -0.52 9.47 5.24
C LEU A 111 -0.54 8.05 4.66
N ASP A 112 -0.83 7.04 5.49
CA ASP A 112 -0.95 5.65 5.04
C ASP A 112 -2.03 5.48 3.98
N ALA A 113 -3.14 6.20 4.07
CA ALA A 113 -4.19 6.18 3.05
C ALA A 113 -3.68 6.72 1.70
N VAL A 114 -2.90 7.80 1.70
CA VAL A 114 -2.27 8.34 0.48
C VAL A 114 -1.24 7.36 -0.09
N LEU A 115 -0.38 6.79 0.76
CA LEU A 115 0.62 5.81 0.35
C LEU A 115 -0.04 4.55 -0.22
N ALA A 116 -1.07 4.03 0.44
CA ALA A 116 -1.83 2.87 -0.03
C ALA A 116 -2.44 3.13 -1.40
N ALA A 117 -3.07 4.30 -1.61
CA ALA A 117 -3.64 4.66 -2.91
C ALA A 117 -2.57 4.74 -4.02
N LEU A 118 -1.41 5.31 -3.74
CA LEU A 118 -0.29 5.35 -4.69
C LEU A 118 0.19 3.94 -5.04
N ILE A 119 0.39 3.07 -4.06
CA ILE A 119 0.85 1.69 -4.27
C ILE A 119 -0.18 0.90 -5.08
N CYS A 120 -1.46 0.96 -4.70
CA CYS A 120 -2.55 0.31 -5.45
C CYS A 120 -2.59 0.76 -6.91
N ARG A 121 -2.35 2.04 -7.18
CA ARG A 121 -2.26 2.56 -8.55
C ARG A 121 -1.06 1.98 -9.31
N GLU A 122 0.10 1.85 -8.68
CA GLU A 122 1.26 1.20 -9.32
C GLU A 122 0.96 -0.27 -9.66
N VAL A 123 0.28 -0.98 -8.77
CA VAL A 123 -0.18 -2.36 -8.98
C VAL A 123 -1.15 -2.44 -10.16
N ALA A 124 -2.18 -1.58 -10.17
CA ALA A 124 -3.17 -1.52 -11.25
C ALA A 124 -2.54 -1.20 -12.62
N LEU A 125 -1.42 -0.49 -12.64
CA LEU A 125 -0.66 -0.18 -13.85
C LEU A 125 0.38 -1.25 -14.21
N GLY A 126 0.31 -2.44 -13.60
CA GLY A 126 1.17 -3.59 -13.90
C GLY A 126 2.57 -3.51 -13.30
N ARG A 127 2.83 -2.55 -12.40
CA ARG A 127 4.14 -2.32 -11.76
C ARG A 127 4.26 -2.92 -10.37
N GLY A 128 3.26 -3.71 -9.97
CA GLY A 128 3.29 -4.56 -8.79
C GLY A 128 3.92 -5.92 -9.06
N GLU A 129 4.46 -6.54 -8.03
CA GLU A 129 4.96 -7.92 -8.09
C GLU A 129 3.87 -8.94 -7.69
N PRO A 130 3.42 -9.78 -8.63
CA PRO A 130 2.38 -10.76 -8.35
C PRO A 130 2.89 -11.92 -7.48
N PRO A 131 1.98 -12.69 -6.87
CA PRO A 131 2.35 -13.96 -6.25
C PRO A 131 3.06 -14.89 -7.24
N PRO A 132 4.20 -15.50 -6.87
CA PRO A 132 4.79 -16.59 -7.63
C PRO A 132 3.79 -17.73 -7.83
N GLU A 133 3.90 -18.47 -8.94
CA GLU A 133 2.95 -19.54 -9.28
C GLU A 133 2.77 -20.56 -8.14
N ALA A 134 3.87 -20.96 -7.51
CA ALA A 134 3.87 -21.88 -6.38
C ALA A 134 3.10 -21.38 -5.14
N LEU A 135 2.84 -20.08 -5.05
CA LEU A 135 2.15 -19.44 -3.92
C LEU A 135 0.73 -18.97 -4.26
N LEU A 136 0.24 -19.18 -5.50
CA LEU A 136 -1.09 -18.70 -5.91
C LEU A 136 -2.22 -19.23 -5.02
N ALA A 137 -2.17 -20.51 -4.64
CA ALA A 137 -3.16 -21.11 -3.76
C ALA A 137 -3.18 -20.45 -2.36
N ALA A 138 -1.99 -20.24 -1.78
CA ALA A 138 -1.84 -19.56 -0.50
C ALA A 138 -2.30 -18.09 -0.59
N ALA A 139 -1.89 -17.38 -1.64
CA ALA A 139 -2.28 -15.98 -1.88
C ALA A 139 -3.80 -15.79 -1.97
N ARG A 140 -4.52 -16.72 -2.61
CA ARG A 140 -5.99 -16.67 -2.70
C ARG A 140 -6.67 -16.84 -1.35
N GLN A 141 -6.08 -17.64 -0.46
CA GLN A 141 -6.63 -17.92 0.86
C GLN A 141 -6.26 -16.85 1.89
N GLU A 142 -4.98 -16.48 1.93
CA GLU A 142 -4.36 -15.66 2.97
C GLU A 142 -4.20 -14.18 2.61
N GLY A 143 -4.29 -13.85 1.31
CA GLY A 143 -3.95 -12.54 0.76
C GLY A 143 -2.52 -12.42 0.25
N TRP A 144 -2.28 -11.40 -0.56
CA TRP A 144 -0.96 -11.07 -1.11
C TRP A 144 -0.62 -9.60 -0.96
N ILE A 145 0.44 -9.31 -0.19
CA ILE A 145 1.03 -7.98 -0.12
C ILE A 145 1.77 -7.69 -1.43
N TRP A 146 1.25 -6.73 -2.18
CA TRP A 146 1.89 -6.26 -3.41
C TRP A 146 3.04 -5.30 -3.10
N LEU A 147 4.20 -5.59 -3.69
CA LEU A 147 5.36 -4.71 -3.68
C LEU A 147 5.48 -3.98 -5.03
N THR A 148 5.92 -2.73 -5.01
CA THR A 148 6.18 -1.95 -6.23
C THR A 148 7.57 -2.24 -6.77
N ARG A 149 7.72 -2.42 -8.09
CA ARG A 149 9.04 -2.60 -8.72
C ARG A 149 9.85 -1.30 -8.88
N GLN A 150 9.19 -0.15 -8.73
CA GLN A 150 9.78 1.15 -9.04
C GLN A 150 10.42 1.78 -7.81
N GLU A 151 11.48 2.55 -8.04
CA GLU A 151 12.19 3.35 -7.02
C GLU A 151 11.51 4.72 -6.75
N SER A 152 10.38 5.00 -7.40
CA SER A 152 9.53 6.14 -7.11
C SER A 152 8.10 5.93 -7.63
N PRO A 153 7.10 6.64 -7.07
CA PRO A 153 5.76 6.67 -7.64
C PRO A 153 5.78 7.21 -9.08
N THR A 154 5.09 6.55 -9.99
CA THR A 154 5.10 6.92 -11.41
C THR A 154 4.11 8.04 -11.69
N ALA A 155 4.55 9.11 -12.36
CA ALA A 155 3.68 10.19 -12.80
C ALA A 155 2.49 9.67 -13.63
N PRO A 156 1.30 10.29 -13.52
CA PRO A 156 0.24 10.11 -14.52
C PRO A 156 0.80 10.37 -15.90
N ALA A 157 0.49 9.48 -16.86
CA ALA A 157 0.74 9.80 -18.25
C ALA A 157 0.01 11.13 -18.54
N ALA A 158 0.68 12.06 -19.23
CA ALA A 158 0.00 13.21 -19.78
C ALA A 158 -1.23 12.70 -20.53
N ALA A 159 -2.40 13.27 -20.24
CA ALA A 159 -3.61 12.94 -20.98
C ALA A 159 -3.26 13.08 -22.47
N ARG A 160 -3.22 11.94 -23.19
CA ARG A 160 -3.17 12.02 -24.64
C ARG A 160 -4.51 12.61 -25.02
N ASP A 161 -4.51 13.85 -25.49
CA ASP A 161 -5.63 14.42 -26.21
C ASP A 161 -5.93 13.49 -27.39
N GLN A 162 -6.81 12.51 -27.19
CA GLN A 162 -7.44 11.78 -28.27
C GLN A 162 -8.57 12.67 -28.80
N ILE A 163 -8.17 13.70 -29.54
CA ILE A 163 -8.99 14.26 -30.60
C ILE A 163 -8.40 13.73 -31.90
N GLN A 164 -9.03 12.68 -32.43
CA GLN A 164 -9.19 12.42 -33.86
C GLN A 164 -10.29 11.38 -34.06
#